data_AF-A0A7T4YJV7-F1
#
_entry.id   AF-A0A7T4YJV7-F1
#
_cell.length_a   1.000
_cell.length_b   1.000
_cell.length_c   1.000
_cell.angle_alpha   90.00
_cell.angle_beta   90.00
_cell.angle_gamma   90.00
#
_symmetry.space_group_name_H-M   'P 1'
#
loop_
_entity.id
_entity.type
_entity.pdbx_description
1 polymer ?
#
loop_
_entity_poly.entity_id
_entity_poly.type
_entity_poly.pdbx_seq_one_letter_code
_entity_poly.pdbx_strand_id
1 'polypeptide(L)'
;MSDGYYEDEDMNQKKSVTIVVMGMVLMMLGGCFTNPLRREPVAGTKRAESLASGYSLLKHIAGQEKEVGMITWVKSYEAEVEKLLSEVSDAAGELDKWLDSVEKALASNGVRMNAAGMPEVEVWARKWIETRTRKSILGGQKARSELVMVLSQAKGLEYMAALCEGIANIELSDKRRNKLQGFAKRFEELNERAIGLLAVRKKENKKVENFDFERKPMRDGYDEKP
;
A
#
# COMPACT_ATOMS: atom_id res chain seq x y z
N MET A 1 28.50 67.93 -32.16
CA MET A 1 28.91 66.99 -31.10
C MET A 1 27.79 67.02 -30.07
N SER A 2 27.29 65.85 -29.67
CA SER A 2 26.06 65.59 -28.87
C SER A 2 24.73 65.59 -29.62
N ASP A 3 24.40 64.45 -30.22
CA ASP A 3 23.03 63.91 -30.28
C ASP A 3 23.17 62.38 -30.21
N GLY A 4 22.78 61.78 -29.10
CA GLY A 4 22.93 60.34 -28.90
C GLY A 4 22.70 59.83 -27.48
N TYR A 5 21.73 60.38 -26.74
CA TYR A 5 21.46 59.97 -25.36
C TYR A 5 19.98 59.95 -24.94
N TYR A 6 19.03 59.81 -25.87
CA TYR A 6 17.59 59.82 -25.51
C TYR A 6 16.77 58.59 -25.97
N GLU A 7 17.35 57.59 -26.65
CA GLU A 7 16.55 56.47 -27.18
C GLU A 7 16.61 55.17 -26.34
N ASP A 8 17.56 55.04 -25.41
CA ASP A 8 17.76 53.77 -24.67
C ASP A 8 16.88 53.61 -23.41
N GLU A 9 16.50 54.71 -22.75
CA GLU A 9 15.69 54.64 -21.52
C GLU A 9 14.25 54.19 -21.79
N ASP A 10 13.67 54.66 -22.90
CA ASP A 10 12.26 54.41 -23.24
C ASP A 10 12.03 52.95 -23.69
N MET A 11 13.04 52.30 -24.28
CA MET A 11 13.00 50.87 -24.60
C MET A 11 13.09 49.97 -23.36
N ASN A 12 13.87 50.34 -22.34
CA ASN A 12 14.00 49.56 -21.11
C ASN A 12 12.77 49.68 -20.21
N GLN A 13 12.11 50.84 -20.22
CA GLN A 13 10.85 51.06 -19.52
C GLN A 13 9.70 50.23 -20.14
N LYS A 14 9.58 50.23 -21.48
CA LYS A 14 8.57 49.43 -22.19
C LYS A 14 8.77 47.91 -22.02
N LYS A 15 10.02 47.44 -22.00
CA LYS A 15 10.37 46.03 -21.73
C LYS A 15 10.04 45.63 -20.29
N SER A 16 10.36 46.47 -19.30
CA SER A 16 10.05 46.20 -17.88
C SER A 16 8.55 46.14 -17.62
N VAL A 17 7.76 47.06 -18.19
CA VAL A 17 6.29 47.06 -18.04
C VAL A 17 5.68 45.81 -18.67
N THR A 18 6.16 45.40 -19.85
CA THR A 18 5.65 44.20 -20.54
C THR A 18 5.95 42.91 -19.75
N ILE A 19 7.15 42.79 -19.15
CA ILE A 19 7.53 41.64 -18.33
C ILE A 19 6.70 41.58 -17.04
N VAL A 20 6.45 42.71 -16.38
CA VAL A 20 5.63 42.75 -15.16
C VAL A 20 4.18 42.37 -15.45
N VAL A 21 3.59 42.87 -16.54
CA VAL A 21 2.22 42.53 -16.94
C VAL A 21 2.10 41.04 -17.29
N MET A 22 3.08 40.49 -18.02
CA MET A 22 3.07 39.07 -18.41
C MET A 22 3.31 38.13 -17.22
N GLY A 23 4.14 38.52 -16.25
CA GLY A 23 4.32 37.81 -14.99
C GLY A 23 3.06 37.80 -14.11
N MET A 24 2.29 38.91 -14.11
CA MET A 24 1.06 39.03 -13.33
C MET A 24 -0.09 38.18 -13.91
N VAL A 25 -0.18 38.07 -15.24
CA VAL A 25 -1.16 37.21 -15.93
C VAL A 25 -0.85 35.72 -15.70
N LEU A 26 0.43 35.34 -15.64
CA LEU A 26 0.84 33.97 -15.34
C LEU A 26 0.56 33.56 -13.88
N MET A 27 0.63 34.50 -12.92
CA MET A 27 0.26 34.23 -11.53
C MET A 27 -1.25 34.06 -11.32
N MET A 28 -2.10 34.68 -12.16
CA MET A 28 -3.56 34.49 -12.07
C MET A 28 -4.05 33.16 -12.66
N LEU A 29 -3.27 32.51 -13.54
CA LEU A 29 -3.60 31.21 -14.12
C LEU A 29 -3.05 30.02 -13.29
N GLY A 30 -2.19 30.27 -12.30
CA GLY A 30 -1.62 29.26 -11.42
C GLY A 30 -2.38 29.01 -10.10
N GLY A 31 -3.56 29.62 -9.93
CA GLY A 31 -4.41 29.36 -8.76
C GLY A 31 -4.94 27.92 -8.80
N CYS A 32 -4.45 27.06 -7.90
CA CYS A 32 -5.09 25.79 -7.58
C CYS A 32 -6.57 26.02 -7.30
N PHE A 33 -7.44 25.68 -8.26
CA PHE A 33 -8.89 25.64 -8.06
C PHE A 33 -9.19 24.56 -7.00
N THR A 34 -9.26 24.95 -5.73
CA THR A 34 -9.99 24.19 -4.73
C THR A 34 -11.46 24.26 -5.12
N ASN A 35 -11.96 23.22 -5.78
CA ASN A 35 -13.33 23.16 -6.28
C ASN A 35 -14.30 23.36 -5.09
N PRO A 36 -15.03 24.49 -4.99
CA PRO A 36 -15.83 24.86 -3.81
C PRO A 36 -17.02 23.92 -3.57
N LEU A 37 -17.27 23.00 -4.51
CA LEU A 37 -18.30 21.95 -4.43
C LEU A 37 -17.84 20.70 -3.65
N ARG A 38 -16.55 20.53 -3.36
CA ARG A 38 -16.03 19.41 -2.55
C ARG A 38 -16.05 19.77 -1.07
N ARG A 39 -17.24 19.69 -0.45
CA ARG A 39 -17.38 19.83 1.01
C ARG A 39 -16.95 18.55 1.71
N GLU A 40 -16.30 18.69 2.85
CA GLU A 40 -16.01 17.56 3.73
C GLU A 40 -17.31 16.81 4.09
N PRO A 41 -17.25 15.47 4.24
CA PRO A 41 -18.43 14.69 4.58
C PRO A 41 -18.91 15.05 5.99
N VAL A 42 -20.22 15.23 6.12
CA VAL A 42 -20.91 15.52 7.39
C VAL A 42 -21.66 14.25 7.83
N ALA A 43 -21.70 14.02 9.14
CA ALA A 43 -22.44 12.91 9.74
C ALA A 43 -23.90 12.81 9.26
N GLY A 44 -24.43 11.59 9.18
CA GLY A 44 -25.81 11.32 8.75
C GLY A 44 -26.02 11.26 7.23
N THR A 45 -24.96 11.37 6.43
CA THR A 45 -25.02 11.15 4.98
C THR A 45 -24.53 9.75 4.61
N LYS A 46 -25.17 9.10 3.62
CA LYS A 46 -24.73 7.78 3.10
C LYS A 46 -23.25 7.76 2.70
N ARG A 47 -22.75 8.88 2.17
CA ARG A 47 -21.34 9.01 1.78
C ARG A 47 -20.41 9.06 2.99
N ALA A 48 -20.77 9.81 4.04
CA ALA A 48 -20.01 9.83 5.29
C ALA A 48 -19.97 8.44 5.94
N GLU A 49 -21.08 7.70 5.92
CA GLU A 49 -21.14 6.32 6.41
C GLU A 49 -20.23 5.38 5.60
N SER A 50 -20.26 5.49 4.27
CA SER A 50 -19.42 4.67 3.38
C SER A 50 -17.93 4.96 3.58
N LEU A 51 -17.55 6.23 3.65
CA LEU A 51 -16.18 6.66 3.91
C LEU A 51 -15.72 6.22 5.30
N ALA A 52 -16.53 6.45 6.33
CA ALA A 52 -16.21 6.03 7.69
C ALA A 52 -15.99 4.51 7.76
N SER A 53 -16.88 3.73 7.14
CA SER A 53 -16.76 2.26 7.11
C SER A 53 -15.51 1.79 6.37
N GLY A 54 -15.20 2.40 5.21
CA GLY A 54 -13.99 2.11 4.45
C GLY A 54 -12.72 2.42 5.25
N TYR A 55 -12.64 3.62 5.84
CA TYR A 55 -11.52 4.03 6.68
C TYR A 55 -11.38 3.18 7.95
N SER A 56 -12.48 2.82 8.61
CA SER A 56 -12.47 1.92 9.77
C SER A 56 -11.91 0.54 9.41
N LEU A 57 -12.34 -0.02 8.28
CA LEU A 57 -11.83 -1.31 7.80
C LEU A 57 -10.35 -1.22 7.44
N LEU A 58 -9.94 -0.17 6.73
CA LEU A 58 -8.54 0.03 6.37
C LEU A 58 -7.65 0.19 7.61
N LYS A 59 -8.13 0.92 8.62
CA LYS A 59 -7.44 1.09 9.91
C LYS A 59 -7.29 -0.22 10.65
N HIS A 60 -8.34 -1.03 10.68
CA HIS A 60 -8.27 -2.35 11.30
C HIS A 60 -7.18 -3.22 10.65
N ILE A 61 -7.15 -3.28 9.31
CA ILE A 61 -6.19 -4.12 8.57
C ILE A 61 -4.76 -3.56 8.72
N ALA A 62 -4.58 -2.24 8.59
CA ALA A 62 -3.28 -1.60 8.79
C ALA A 62 -2.73 -1.86 10.21
N GLY A 63 -3.61 -1.83 11.21
CA GLY A 63 -3.27 -2.18 12.58
C GLY A 63 -2.86 -3.64 12.78
N GLN A 64 -3.30 -4.57 11.92
CA GLN A 64 -2.84 -5.96 11.93
C GLN A 64 -1.51 -6.12 11.19
N GLU A 65 -1.41 -5.57 9.98
CA GLU A 65 -0.22 -5.73 9.13
C GLU A 65 1.00 -4.98 9.68
N LYS A 66 0.82 -3.90 10.43
CA LYS A 66 1.95 -3.21 11.09
C LYS A 66 2.70 -4.09 12.11
N GLU A 67 2.07 -5.16 12.59
CA GLU A 67 2.64 -6.10 13.56
C GLU A 67 3.24 -7.34 12.87
N VAL A 68 3.10 -7.49 11.54
CA VAL A 68 3.54 -8.71 10.84
C VAL A 68 5.05 -8.93 10.96
N GLY A 69 5.85 -7.86 10.99
CA GLY A 69 7.30 -7.95 11.14
C GLY A 69 7.72 -8.62 12.45
N MET A 70 6.91 -8.52 13.52
CA MET A 70 7.22 -9.13 14.82
C MET A 70 7.29 -10.66 14.76
N ILE A 71 6.68 -11.28 13.75
CA ILE A 71 6.72 -12.73 13.63
C ILE A 71 8.15 -13.27 13.42
N THR A 72 9.02 -12.46 12.85
CA THR A 72 10.43 -12.79 12.63
C THR A 72 11.20 -13.02 13.94
N TRP A 73 10.69 -12.47 15.06
CA TRP A 73 11.26 -12.71 16.40
C TRP A 73 10.97 -14.12 16.93
N VAL A 74 9.93 -14.77 16.40
CA VAL A 74 9.50 -16.12 16.83
C VAL A 74 9.85 -17.18 15.77
N LYS A 75 9.97 -16.78 14.49
CA LYS A 75 10.28 -17.65 13.37
C LYS A 75 11.28 -16.97 12.44
N SER A 76 12.42 -17.61 12.20
CA SER A 76 13.35 -17.16 11.15
C SER A 76 12.87 -17.62 9.78
N TYR A 77 12.91 -16.70 8.83
CA TYR A 77 12.62 -16.92 7.41
C TYR A 77 13.85 -16.63 6.55
N GLU A 78 13.76 -16.88 5.25
CA GLU A 78 14.73 -16.38 4.28
C GLU A 78 14.80 -14.86 4.30
N ALA A 79 15.99 -14.30 4.11
CA ALA A 79 16.25 -12.86 4.24
C ALA A 79 15.32 -11.99 3.38
N GLU A 80 14.99 -12.43 2.16
CA GLU A 80 14.07 -11.71 1.28
C GLU A 80 12.63 -11.70 1.82
N VAL A 81 12.21 -12.77 2.49
CA VAL A 81 10.89 -12.82 3.16
C VAL A 81 10.90 -11.92 4.38
N GLU A 82 11.92 -11.98 5.23
CA GLU A 82 12.02 -11.11 6.42
C GLU A 82 12.04 -9.62 6.02
N LYS A 83 12.78 -9.29 4.96
CA LYS A 83 12.81 -7.94 4.39
C LYS A 83 11.43 -7.51 3.88
N LEU A 84 10.73 -8.36 3.13
CA LEU A 84 9.35 -8.09 2.71
C LEU A 84 8.45 -7.81 3.91
N LEU A 85 8.48 -8.66 4.95
CA LEU A 85 7.65 -8.49 6.14
C LEU A 85 7.94 -7.19 6.88
N SER A 86 9.22 -6.79 6.99
CA SER A 86 9.59 -5.50 7.59
C SER A 86 9.00 -4.33 6.80
N GLU A 87 9.16 -4.34 5.48
CA GLU A 87 8.67 -3.25 4.62
C GLU A 87 7.13 -3.16 4.60
N VAL A 88 6.44 -4.30 4.71
CA VAL A 88 4.98 -4.34 4.93
C VAL A 88 4.62 -3.73 6.28
N SER A 89 5.30 -4.15 7.35
CA SER A 89 5.12 -3.60 8.70
C SER A 89 5.23 -2.08 8.70
N ASP A 90 6.27 -1.55 8.03
CA ASP A 90 6.53 -0.11 7.95
C ASP A 90 5.45 0.61 7.14
N ALA A 91 5.09 0.09 5.96
CA ALA A 91 4.06 0.67 5.11
C ALA A 91 2.69 0.73 5.81
N ALA A 92 2.32 -0.38 6.48
CA ALA A 92 1.08 -0.46 7.26
C ALA A 92 1.12 0.46 8.49
N GLY A 93 2.26 0.56 9.17
CA GLY A 93 2.44 1.47 10.30
C GLY A 93 2.36 2.94 9.92
N GLU A 94 2.90 3.33 8.76
CA GLU A 94 2.74 4.68 8.20
C GLU A 94 1.28 4.98 7.84
N LEU A 95 0.58 4.01 7.23
CA LEU A 95 -0.83 4.14 6.92
C LEU A 95 -1.67 4.31 8.18
N ASP A 96 -1.48 3.46 9.20
CA ASP A 96 -2.21 3.52 10.47
C ASP A 96 -2.05 4.89 11.15
N LYS A 97 -0.82 5.40 11.23
CA LYS A 97 -0.54 6.76 11.74
C LYS A 97 -1.23 7.85 10.93
N TRP A 98 -1.27 7.72 9.61
CA TRP A 98 -1.99 8.66 8.77
C TRP A 98 -3.50 8.59 9.00
N LEU A 99 -4.06 7.39 9.18
CA LEU A 99 -5.48 7.19 9.48
C LEU A 99 -5.90 7.77 10.83
N ASP A 100 -5.03 7.78 11.85
CA ASP A 100 -5.26 8.55 13.08
C ASP A 100 -5.47 10.05 12.80
N SER A 101 -4.73 10.62 11.86
CA SER A 101 -4.90 12.02 11.47
C SER A 101 -6.20 12.28 10.71
N VAL A 102 -6.62 11.32 9.87
CA VAL A 102 -7.90 11.36 9.16
C VAL A 102 -9.05 11.29 10.14
N GLU A 103 -9.00 10.38 11.12
CA GLU A 103 -10.02 10.24 12.15
C GLU A 103 -10.22 11.54 12.92
N LYS A 104 -9.12 12.19 13.35
CA LYS A 104 -9.17 13.49 14.03
C LYS A 104 -9.81 14.58 13.16
N ALA A 105 -9.49 14.62 11.87
CA ALA A 105 -10.07 15.60 10.94
C ALA A 105 -11.58 15.36 10.75
N LEU A 106 -11.99 14.11 10.54
CA LEU A 106 -13.39 13.74 10.33
C LEU A 106 -14.26 13.91 11.59
N ALA A 107 -13.67 13.72 12.77
CA ALA A 107 -14.37 13.92 14.04
C ALA A 107 -14.94 15.33 14.20
N SER A 108 -14.28 16.35 13.65
CA SER A 108 -14.77 17.73 13.64
C SER A 108 -16.11 17.91 12.89
N ASN A 109 -16.41 17.01 11.94
CA ASN A 109 -17.66 16.98 11.18
C ASN A 109 -18.65 15.93 11.72
N GLY A 110 -18.41 15.41 12.93
CA GLY A 110 -19.22 14.37 13.57
C GLY A 110 -19.07 12.97 12.98
N VAL A 111 -18.16 12.77 12.02
CA VAL A 111 -17.92 11.47 11.39
C VAL A 111 -16.91 10.69 12.22
N ARG A 112 -17.31 9.50 12.70
CA ARG A 112 -16.45 8.64 13.53
C ARG A 112 -16.03 7.39 12.77
N MET A 113 -14.74 7.07 12.83
CA MET A 113 -14.16 5.84 12.25
C MET A 113 -14.29 4.65 13.22
N ASN A 114 -15.45 4.49 13.86
CA ASN A 114 -15.72 3.45 14.83
C ASN A 114 -16.82 2.47 14.38
N ALA A 115 -17.33 2.63 13.15
CA ALA A 115 -18.44 1.85 12.66
C ALA A 115 -17.94 0.52 12.09
N ALA A 116 -18.08 -0.53 12.90
CA ALA A 116 -18.15 -1.91 12.47
C ALA A 116 -19.42 -2.14 11.63
N GLY A 117 -19.59 -1.40 10.52
CA GLY A 117 -20.65 -1.63 9.53
C GLY A 117 -20.56 -2.99 8.83
N MET A 118 -19.66 -3.86 9.30
CA MET A 118 -19.57 -5.25 8.90
C MET A 118 -20.60 -6.07 9.68
N PRO A 119 -21.39 -6.92 9.01
CA PRO A 119 -22.22 -7.91 9.68
C PRO A 119 -21.40 -8.73 10.69
N GLU A 120 -21.98 -9.11 11.83
CA GLU A 120 -21.28 -9.87 12.87
C GLU A 120 -20.66 -11.18 12.33
N VAL A 121 -21.37 -11.85 11.42
CA VAL A 121 -20.88 -13.06 10.74
C VAL A 121 -19.61 -12.82 9.92
N GLU A 122 -19.47 -11.65 9.30
CA GLU A 122 -18.27 -11.27 8.55
C GLU A 122 -17.08 -11.04 9.48
N VAL A 123 -17.31 -10.35 10.61
CA VAL A 123 -16.28 -10.15 11.64
C VAL A 123 -15.81 -11.51 12.19
N TRP A 124 -16.74 -12.41 12.49
CA TRP A 124 -16.41 -13.76 12.94
C TRP A 124 -15.60 -14.54 11.90
N ALA A 125 -16.02 -14.51 10.62
CA ALA A 125 -15.33 -15.22 9.53
C ALA A 125 -13.89 -14.73 9.36
N ARG A 126 -13.66 -13.41 9.37
CA ARG A 126 -12.32 -12.82 9.31
C ARG A 126 -11.44 -13.28 10.47
N LYS A 127 -11.95 -13.20 11.70
CA LYS A 127 -11.21 -13.65 12.89
C LYS A 127 -10.88 -15.15 12.85
N TRP A 128 -11.79 -15.97 12.33
CA TRP A 128 -11.57 -17.41 12.16
C TRP A 128 -10.46 -17.70 11.14
N ILE A 129 -10.48 -17.02 9.98
CA ILE A 129 -9.45 -17.12 8.94
C ILE A 129 -8.10 -16.68 9.50
N GLU A 130 -8.04 -15.54 10.17
CA GLU A 130 -6.84 -15.00 10.79
C GLU A 130 -6.25 -16.00 11.80
N THR A 131 -7.09 -16.52 12.70
CA THR A 131 -6.66 -17.48 13.74
C THR A 131 -6.06 -18.73 13.11
N ARG A 132 -6.66 -19.26 12.04
CA ARG A 132 -6.15 -20.45 11.35
C ARG A 132 -4.87 -20.19 10.59
N THR A 133 -4.77 -19.04 9.95
CA THR A 133 -3.57 -18.61 9.23
C THR A 133 -2.42 -18.46 10.22
N ARG A 134 -2.63 -17.75 11.33
CA ARG A 134 -1.67 -17.61 12.42
C ARG A 134 -1.23 -18.96 12.99
N LYS A 135 -2.16 -19.89 13.25
CA LYS A 135 -1.82 -21.25 13.71
C LYS A 135 -0.95 -22.00 12.70
N SER A 136 -1.24 -21.88 11.41
CA SER A 136 -0.47 -22.53 10.34
C SER A 136 0.94 -21.96 10.24
N ILE A 137 1.09 -20.66 10.46
CA ILE A 137 2.39 -19.99 10.45
C ILE A 137 3.21 -20.35 11.69
N LEU A 138 2.65 -20.23 12.90
CA LEU A 138 3.39 -20.45 14.14
C LEU A 138 3.65 -21.95 14.41
N GLY A 139 2.67 -22.81 14.13
CA GLY A 139 2.77 -24.25 14.38
C GLY A 139 3.35 -25.06 13.22
N GLY A 140 3.50 -24.46 12.03
CA GLY A 140 4.00 -25.15 10.84
C GLY A 140 5.52 -25.39 10.86
N GLN A 141 5.96 -26.39 10.10
CA GLN A 141 7.37 -26.53 9.69
C GLN A 141 7.81 -25.30 8.90
N LYS A 142 9.11 -24.95 8.95
CA LYS A 142 9.65 -23.71 8.38
C LYS A 142 9.17 -23.42 6.96
N ALA A 143 9.39 -24.34 6.01
CA ALA A 143 9.00 -24.14 4.61
C ALA A 143 7.50 -23.90 4.41
N ARG A 144 6.65 -24.65 5.12
CA ARG A 144 5.19 -24.47 5.07
C ARG A 144 4.75 -23.16 5.74
N SER A 145 5.35 -22.83 6.88
CA SER A 145 5.08 -21.59 7.61
C SER A 145 5.37 -20.37 6.74
N GLU A 146 6.53 -20.38 6.10
CA GLU A 146 6.99 -19.32 5.21
C GLU A 146 6.14 -19.21 3.93
N LEU A 147 5.78 -20.34 3.31
CA LEU A 147 4.86 -20.34 2.18
C LEU A 147 3.51 -19.73 2.54
N VAL A 148 2.93 -20.14 3.68
CA VAL A 148 1.66 -19.60 4.17
C VAL A 148 1.79 -18.12 4.49
N MET A 149 2.92 -17.69 5.05
CA MET A 149 3.21 -16.28 5.32
C MET A 149 3.19 -15.48 4.02
N VAL A 150 4.03 -15.82 3.05
CA VAL A 150 4.12 -15.07 1.78
C VAL A 150 2.78 -15.08 1.04
N LEU A 151 2.04 -16.19 1.04
CA LEU A 151 0.71 -16.27 0.43
C LEU A 151 -0.31 -15.36 1.15
N SER A 152 -0.27 -15.31 2.48
CA SER A 152 -1.11 -14.42 3.26
C SER A 152 -0.81 -12.97 2.94
N GLN A 153 0.46 -12.62 2.82
CA GLN A 153 0.92 -11.27 2.51
C GLN A 153 0.52 -10.85 1.09
N ALA A 154 0.67 -11.72 0.10
CA ALA A 154 0.18 -11.43 -1.26
C ALA A 154 -1.32 -11.05 -1.23
N LYS A 155 -2.16 -11.87 -0.58
CA LYS A 155 -3.61 -11.58 -0.49
C LYS A 155 -3.92 -10.31 0.31
N GLY A 156 -3.25 -10.11 1.45
CA GLY A 156 -3.45 -8.95 2.31
C GLY A 156 -3.13 -7.64 1.60
N LEU A 157 -1.99 -7.60 0.90
CA LEU A 157 -1.51 -6.42 0.20
C LEU A 157 -2.37 -6.06 -1.01
N GLU A 158 -2.82 -7.05 -1.79
CA GLU A 158 -3.78 -6.83 -2.88
C GLU A 158 -5.09 -6.22 -2.34
N TYR A 159 -5.59 -6.75 -1.23
CA TYR A 159 -6.81 -6.26 -0.60
C TYR A 159 -6.65 -4.84 -0.04
N MET A 160 -5.52 -4.53 0.60
CA MET A 160 -5.21 -3.18 1.08
C MET A 160 -5.12 -2.17 -0.06
N ALA A 161 -4.45 -2.54 -1.17
CA ALA A 161 -4.36 -1.69 -2.35
C ALA A 161 -5.75 -1.38 -2.93
N ALA A 162 -6.57 -2.42 -3.14
CA ALA A 162 -7.93 -2.27 -3.63
C ALA A 162 -8.81 -1.42 -2.71
N LEU A 163 -8.65 -1.57 -1.38
CA LEU A 163 -9.39 -0.77 -0.40
C LEU A 163 -8.95 0.70 -0.43
N CYS A 164 -7.65 0.97 -0.53
CA CYS A 164 -7.13 2.33 -0.71
C CYS A 164 -7.71 3.01 -1.96
N GLU A 165 -7.67 2.34 -3.11
CA GLU A 165 -8.28 2.85 -4.36
C GLU A 165 -9.80 3.04 -4.24
N GLY A 166 -10.49 2.07 -3.64
CA GLY A 166 -11.92 2.15 -3.40
C GLY A 166 -12.32 3.38 -2.58
N ILE A 167 -11.58 3.67 -1.50
CA ILE A 167 -11.81 4.88 -0.69
C ILE A 167 -11.43 6.13 -1.48
N ALA A 168 -10.30 6.12 -2.20
CA ALA A 168 -9.84 7.24 -3.02
C ALA A 168 -10.90 7.68 -4.04
N ASN A 169 -11.59 6.73 -4.66
CA ASN A 169 -12.66 6.99 -5.64
C ASN A 169 -13.86 7.75 -5.07
N ILE A 170 -14.16 7.58 -3.78
CA ILE A 170 -15.28 8.26 -3.12
C ILE A 170 -14.82 9.43 -2.23
N GLU A 171 -13.52 9.68 -2.13
CA GLU A 171 -12.91 10.74 -1.34
C GLU A 171 -13.01 12.12 -2.01
N LEU A 172 -13.42 13.11 -1.22
CA LEU A 172 -13.61 14.50 -1.65
C LEU A 172 -12.37 15.35 -1.39
N SER A 173 -11.56 15.02 -0.39
CA SER A 173 -10.29 15.71 -0.16
C SER A 173 -9.24 15.22 -1.13
N ASP A 174 -8.79 16.10 -2.04
CA ASP A 174 -7.73 15.79 -3.02
C ASP A 174 -6.44 15.35 -2.34
N LYS A 175 -6.13 15.97 -1.20
CA LYS A 175 -5.00 15.59 -0.36
C LYS A 175 -5.14 14.15 0.14
N ARG A 176 -6.31 13.75 0.67
CA ARG A 176 -6.52 12.38 1.15
C ARG A 176 -6.56 11.37 0.01
N ARG A 177 -7.22 11.72 -1.09
CA ARG A 177 -7.27 10.88 -2.30
C ARG A 177 -5.87 10.58 -2.83
N ASN A 178 -5.04 11.60 -3.04
CA ASN A 178 -3.68 11.41 -3.52
C ASN A 178 -2.83 10.59 -2.54
N LYS A 179 -3.07 10.75 -1.23
CA LYS A 179 -2.35 9.97 -0.21
C LYS A 179 -2.77 8.49 -0.23
N LEU A 180 -4.06 8.20 -0.39
CA LEU A 180 -4.59 6.84 -0.55
C LEU A 180 -4.05 6.17 -1.79
N GLN A 181 -4.02 6.86 -2.94
CA GLN A 181 -3.44 6.34 -4.18
C GLN A 181 -1.94 6.03 -4.03
N GLY A 182 -1.21 6.88 -3.30
CA GLY A 182 0.19 6.61 -2.96
C GLY A 182 0.37 5.34 -2.12
N PHE A 183 -0.52 5.10 -1.15
CA PHE A 183 -0.53 3.84 -0.40
C PHE A 183 -0.93 2.64 -1.26
N ALA A 184 -1.94 2.78 -2.12
CA ALA A 184 -2.37 1.73 -3.03
C ALA A 184 -1.20 1.23 -3.89
N LYS A 185 -0.52 2.15 -4.58
CA LYS A 185 0.66 1.83 -5.39
C LYS A 185 1.75 1.12 -4.57
N ARG A 186 2.03 1.59 -3.35
CA ARG A 186 3.04 0.97 -2.49
C ARG A 186 2.66 -0.47 -2.10
N PHE A 187 1.39 -0.73 -1.81
CA PHE A 187 0.94 -2.09 -1.50
C PHE A 187 0.90 -2.99 -2.73
N GLU A 188 0.61 -2.46 -3.93
CA GLU A 188 0.74 -3.19 -5.20
C GLU A 188 2.19 -3.63 -5.43
N GLU A 189 3.17 -2.72 -5.27
CA GLU A 189 4.60 -3.05 -5.43
C GLU A 189 5.06 -4.13 -4.43
N LEU A 190 4.59 -4.07 -3.19
CA LEU A 190 4.86 -5.10 -2.18
C LEU A 190 4.15 -6.42 -2.52
N ASN A 191 2.93 -6.38 -3.04
CA ASN A 191 2.19 -7.55 -3.50
C ASN A 191 2.91 -8.25 -4.65
N GLU A 192 3.37 -7.50 -5.66
CA GLU A 192 4.14 -8.03 -6.79
C GLU A 192 5.39 -8.77 -6.32
N ARG A 193 6.09 -8.22 -5.33
CA ARG A 193 7.25 -8.88 -4.70
C ARG A 193 6.85 -10.16 -3.96
N ALA A 194 5.76 -10.15 -3.20
CA ALA A 194 5.25 -11.35 -2.54
C ALA A 194 4.92 -12.46 -3.57
N ILE A 195 4.26 -12.11 -4.67
CA ILE A 195 3.98 -13.03 -5.77
C ILE A 195 5.28 -13.54 -6.42
N GLY A 196 6.26 -12.67 -6.61
CA GLY A 196 7.59 -13.04 -7.11
C GLY A 196 8.26 -14.11 -6.27
N LEU A 197 8.24 -13.96 -4.93
CA LEU A 197 8.79 -14.96 -4.00
C LEU A 197 8.08 -16.32 -4.10
N LEU A 198 6.76 -16.34 -4.32
CA LEU A 198 6.01 -17.58 -4.56
C LEU A 198 6.43 -18.26 -5.87
N ALA A 199 6.66 -17.48 -6.93
CA ALA A 199 7.05 -18.00 -8.23
C ALA A 199 8.47 -18.60 -8.22
N VAL A 200 9.42 -17.98 -7.51
CA VAL A 200 10.79 -18.49 -7.35
C VAL A 200 10.77 -19.85 -6.67
N ARG A 201 10.06 -19.97 -5.54
CA ARG A 201 9.94 -21.23 -4.79
C ARG A 201 9.32 -22.36 -5.59
N LYS A 202 8.30 -22.05 -6.40
CA LYS A 202 7.71 -23.05 -7.31
C LYS A 202 8.76 -23.61 -8.27
N LYS A 203 9.67 -22.78 -8.78
CA LYS A 203 10.76 -23.22 -9.67
C LYS A 203 11.80 -24.06 -8.93
N GLU A 204 12.16 -23.69 -7.70
CA GLU A 204 13.10 -24.43 -6.87
C GLU A 204 12.58 -25.83 -6.52
N ASN A 205 11.33 -25.94 -6.08
CA ASN A 205 10.71 -27.23 -5.79
C ASN A 205 10.68 -28.16 -7.03
N LYS A 206 10.41 -27.60 -8.22
CA LYS A 206 10.43 -28.36 -9.48
C LYS A 206 11.84 -28.84 -9.87
N LYS A 207 12.89 -28.06 -9.55
CA LYS A 207 14.28 -28.48 -9.80
C LYS A 207 14.70 -29.63 -8.87
N VAL A 208 14.27 -29.61 -7.61
CA VAL A 208 14.56 -30.69 -6.64
C VAL A 208 13.89 -31.99 -7.08
N GLU A 209 12.62 -31.96 -7.47
CA GLU A 209 11.91 -33.14 -7.99
C GLU A 209 12.60 -33.72 -9.25
N ASN A 210 13.10 -32.87 -10.15
CA ASN A 210 13.83 -33.31 -11.34
C ASN A 210 15.22 -33.90 -11.00
N PHE A 211 15.95 -33.31 -10.05
CA PHE A 211 17.27 -33.79 -9.65
C PHE A 211 17.23 -35.12 -8.91
N ASP A 212 16.19 -35.36 -8.10
CA ASP A 212 16.00 -36.64 -7.41
C ASP A 212 15.49 -37.74 -8.34
N PHE A 213 14.84 -37.40 -9.47
CA PHE A 213 14.49 -38.36 -10.51
C PHE A 213 15.71 -38.83 -11.33
N GLU A 214 16.70 -37.95 -11.53
CA GLU A 214 17.95 -38.26 -12.26
C GLU A 214 18.95 -39.09 -11.44
N ARG A 215 18.74 -39.23 -10.12
CA ARG A 215 19.54 -40.11 -9.23
C ARG A 215 18.86 -41.46 -8.98
N LYS A 216 18.45 -42.17 -10.03
CA LYS A 216 18.24 -43.63 -9.93
C LYS A 216 19.60 -44.34 -9.96
N PRO A 217 19.88 -45.24 -9.01
CA PRO A 217 21.20 -45.83 -8.84
C PRO A 217 21.59 -46.67 -10.04
N MET A 218 22.83 -46.45 -10.49
CA MET A 218 23.62 -47.39 -11.26
C MET A 218 23.53 -48.73 -10.52
N ARG A 219 22.87 -49.71 -11.14
CA ARG A 219 22.66 -51.03 -10.54
C ARG A 219 24.03 -51.69 -10.48
N ASP A 220 24.59 -51.80 -9.28
CA ASP A 220 25.83 -52.48 -9.02
C ASP A 220 25.79 -53.89 -9.63
N GLY A 221 26.72 -54.13 -10.54
CA GLY A 221 26.98 -55.43 -11.13
C GLY A 221 27.54 -56.35 -10.05
N TYR A 222 26.66 -57.16 -9.47
CA TYR A 222 27.05 -58.40 -8.83
C TYR A 222 26.71 -59.55 -9.78
N ASP A 223 27.63 -59.83 -10.70
CA ASP A 223 27.74 -61.15 -11.31
C ASP A 223 28.54 -62.03 -10.35
N GLU A 224 27.82 -62.71 -9.46
CA GLU A 224 28.31 -63.97 -8.90
C GLU A 224 27.61 -65.12 -9.61
N LYS A 225 28.39 -65.95 -10.32
CA LYS A 225 28.50 -67.38 -10.01
C LYS A 225 29.61 -68.10 -10.81
N PRO A 226 30.32 -69.05 -10.19
CA PRO A 226 31.12 -70.06 -10.87
C PRO A 226 30.27 -71.16 -11.51
#